data_AF-A0A969E5Z0-F1
#
_entry.id   AF-A0A969E5Z0-F1
#
_cell.length_a   1.000
_cell.length_b   1.000
_cell.length_c   1.000
_cell.angle_alpha   90.00
_cell.angle_beta   90.00
_cell.angle_gamma   90.00
#
_symmetry.space_group_name_H-M   'P 1'
#
loop_
_entity.id
_entity.type
_entity.pdbx_description
1 polymer ?
#
loop_
_entity_poly.entity_id
_entity_poly.type
_entity_poly.pdbx_seq_one_letter_code
_entity_poly.pdbx_strand_id
1 'polypeptide(L)'
;MFESEENDVLIALLNELPFESFEENPDGIRAYIKESDLTENIDNQLVELGTDFNFVYEKVFLPAQNWNQIWESNFQPIRVDNFVGVRADFHPNTEGVVF
;
A
#
# COMPACT_ATOMS: atom_id res chain seq x y z
N MET A 1 18.51 -11.82 -10.61
CA MET A 1 18.37 -10.49 -9.99
C MET A 1 17.83 -9.64 -11.12
N PHE A 2 16.53 -9.39 -11.14
CA PHE A 2 15.97 -8.46 -12.14
C PHE A 2 16.66 -7.11 -11.90
N GLU A 3 17.26 -6.57 -12.96
CA GLU A 3 18.04 -5.34 -12.86
C GLU A 3 17.07 -4.18 -12.56
N SER A 4 17.40 -3.36 -11.57
CA SER A 4 16.54 -2.26 -11.10
C SER A 4 16.12 -1.30 -12.24
N GLU A 5 16.94 -1.20 -13.28
CA GLU A 5 16.66 -0.35 -14.44
C GLU A 5 15.44 -0.81 -15.26
N GLU A 6 15.21 -2.13 -15.41
CA GLU A 6 14.03 -2.64 -16.12
C GLU A 6 12.74 -2.37 -15.32
N ASN A 7 12.82 -2.49 -13.99
CA ASN A 7 11.73 -2.14 -13.09
C ASN A 7 11.40 -0.66 -13.16
N ASP A 8 12.41 0.22 -13.14
CA ASP A 8 12.23 1.67 -13.23
C ASP A 8 11.50 2.07 -14.52
N VAL A 9 11.88 1.44 -15.66
CA VAL A 9 11.21 1.67 -16.95
C VAL A 9 9.77 1.17 -16.92
N LEU A 10 9.54 -0.04 -16.40
CA LEU A 10 8.19 -0.59 -16.30
C LEU A 10 7.29 0.26 -15.39
N ILE A 11 7.81 0.73 -14.25
CA ILE A 11 7.10 1.64 -13.34
C ILE A 11 6.79 2.97 -14.04
N ALA A 12 7.73 3.52 -14.83
CA ALA A 12 7.48 4.74 -15.59
C ALA A 12 6.34 4.56 -16.61
N LEU A 13 6.26 3.42 -17.30
CA LEU A 13 5.18 3.11 -18.23
C LEU A 13 3.84 2.89 -17.53
N LEU A 14 3.84 2.18 -16.41
CA LEU A 14 2.64 1.96 -15.61
C LEU A 14 2.12 3.26 -14.98
N ASN A 15 2.98 4.26 -14.74
CA ASN A 15 2.57 5.59 -14.26
C ASN A 15 1.76 6.40 -15.29
N GLU A 16 1.82 6.05 -16.58
CA GLU A 16 0.97 6.66 -17.62
C GLU A 16 -0.45 6.06 -17.62
N LEU A 17 -0.65 4.97 -16.88
CA LEU A 17 -1.94 4.31 -16.63
C LEU A 17 -2.48 4.77 -15.27
N PRO A 18 -3.77 4.54 -14.94
CA PRO A 18 -4.39 5.07 -13.72
C PRO A 18 -4.01 4.27 -12.44
N PHE A 19 -2.76 3.81 -12.33
CA PHE A 19 -2.21 3.27 -11.10
C PHE A 19 -1.85 4.39 -10.12
N GLU A 20 -2.04 4.14 -8.84
CA GLU A 20 -1.85 5.14 -7.78
C GLU A 20 -0.53 4.98 -7.03
N SER A 21 0.01 3.75 -6.98
CA SER A 21 1.25 3.46 -6.28
C SER A 21 1.86 2.14 -6.73
N PHE A 22 3.15 1.98 -6.45
CA PHE A 22 3.95 0.80 -6.79
C PHE A 22 4.77 0.35 -5.58
N GLU A 23 4.90 -0.96 -5.39
CA GLU A 23 5.76 -1.58 -4.39
C GLU A 23 6.66 -2.61 -5.07
N GLU A 24 7.97 -2.34 -5.08
CA GLU A 24 8.97 -3.29 -5.55
C GLU A 24 9.23 -4.37 -4.50
N ASN A 25 9.29 -5.61 -4.95
CA ASN A 25 9.61 -6.78 -4.16
C ASN A 25 10.66 -7.63 -4.91
N PRO A 26 11.36 -8.56 -4.23
CA PRO A 26 12.34 -9.44 -4.88
C PRO A 26 11.77 -10.25 -6.06
N ASP A 27 10.46 -10.48 -6.06
CA ASP A 27 9.75 -11.28 -7.07
C ASP A 27 9.11 -10.42 -8.19
N GLY A 28 9.17 -9.08 -8.12
CA GLY A 28 8.59 -8.18 -9.12
C GLY A 28 7.96 -6.91 -8.52
N ILE A 29 6.99 -6.34 -9.24
CA ILE A 29 6.31 -5.09 -8.87
C ILE A 29 4.84 -5.35 -8.53
N ARG A 30 4.37 -4.79 -7.43
CA ARG A 30 2.93 -4.65 -7.16
C ARG A 30 2.49 -3.26 -7.57
N ALA A 31 1.44 -3.18 -8.37
CA ALA A 31 0.84 -1.92 -8.81
C ALA A 31 -0.61 -1.84 -8.31
N TYR A 32 -0.99 -0.71 -7.73
CA TYR A 32 -2.31 -0.52 -7.12
C TYR A 32 -3.17 0.42 -7.97
N ILE A 33 -4.38 -0.03 -8.29
CA ILE A 33 -5.36 0.71 -9.11
C ILE A 33 -6.72 0.63 -8.43
N LYS A 34 -7.52 1.70 -8.52
CA LYS A 34 -8.91 1.67 -8.05
C LYS A 34 -9.76 0.78 -8.94
N GLU A 35 -10.70 0.05 -8.33
CA GLU A 35 -11.65 -0.78 -9.06
C GLU A 35 -12.43 0.01 -10.11
N SER A 36 -12.77 1.27 -9.82
CA SER A 36 -13.48 2.16 -10.76
C SER A 36 -12.70 2.49 -12.02
N ASP A 37 -11.37 2.43 -11.96
CA ASP A 37 -10.47 2.82 -13.05
C ASP A 37 -9.96 1.60 -13.83
N LEU A 38 -10.20 0.39 -13.30
CA LEU A 38 -9.88 -0.87 -13.96
C LEU A 38 -10.88 -1.16 -15.08
N THR A 39 -10.50 -0.80 -16.30
CA THR A 39 -11.31 -1.01 -17.52
C THR A 39 -10.68 -2.04 -18.46
N GLU A 40 -11.47 -2.56 -19.40
CA GLU A 40 -10.98 -3.47 -20.46
C GLU A 40 -9.81 -2.86 -21.26
N ASN A 41 -9.81 -1.53 -21.43
CA ASN A 41 -8.71 -0.83 -22.07
C ASN A 41 -7.38 -0.89 -21.28
N ILE A 42 -7.45 -0.94 -19.95
CA ILE A 42 -6.26 -1.12 -19.11
C ILE A 42 -5.76 -2.56 -19.24
N ASP A 43 -6.65 -3.54 -19.23
CA ASP A 43 -6.27 -4.94 -19.43
C ASP A 43 -5.55 -5.16 -20.77
N ASN A 44 -6.06 -4.56 -21.86
CA ASN A 44 -5.40 -4.65 -23.17
C ASN A 44 -3.99 -4.03 -23.16
N GLN A 45 -3.82 -2.86 -22.52
CA GLN A 45 -2.52 -2.21 -22.40
C GLN A 45 -1.53 -3.03 -21.55
N LEU A 46 -1.99 -3.69 -20.50
CA LEU A 46 -1.16 -4.59 -19.68
C LEU A 46 -0.71 -5.82 -20.48
N VAL A 47 -1.56 -6.37 -21.35
CA VAL A 47 -1.20 -7.48 -22.24
C VAL A 47 -0.15 -7.06 -23.28
N GLU A 48 -0.30 -5.86 -23.86
CA GLU A 48 0.71 -5.30 -24.78
C GLU A 48 2.05 -5.11 -24.08
N LEU A 49 2.07 -4.44 -22.92
CA LEU A 49 3.27 -4.26 -22.10
C LEU A 49 3.89 -5.60 -21.68
N GLY A 50 3.07 -6.59 -21.32
CA GLY A 50 3.54 -7.93 -20.96
C GLY A 50 4.23 -8.64 -22.12
N THR A 51 3.85 -8.35 -23.36
CA THR A 51 4.49 -8.88 -24.58
C THR A 51 5.84 -8.19 -24.83
N ASP A 52 5.90 -6.87 -24.67
CA ASP A 52 7.12 -6.07 -24.91
C ASP A 52 8.19 -6.31 -23.84
N PHE A 53 7.79 -6.44 -22.58
CA PHE A 53 8.67 -6.60 -21.42
C PHE A 53 8.77 -8.03 -20.89
N ASN A 54 8.07 -8.99 -21.52
CA ASN A 54 8.08 -10.40 -21.18
C ASN A 54 7.78 -10.68 -19.68
N PHE A 55 6.74 -10.03 -19.14
CA PHE A 55 6.25 -10.28 -17.78
C PHE A 55 4.85 -10.90 -17.78
N VAL A 56 4.50 -11.52 -16.67
CA VAL A 56 3.15 -11.99 -16.36
C VAL A 56 2.63 -11.26 -15.14
N TYR A 57 1.31 -11.06 -15.08
CA TYR A 57 0.67 -10.38 -13.96
C TYR A 57 -0.51 -11.17 -13.43
N GLU A 58 -0.81 -10.97 -12.16
CA GLU A 58 -2.04 -11.43 -11.51
C GLU A 58 -2.81 -10.23 -10.96
N LYS A 59 -4.15 -10.32 -11.01
CA LYS A 59 -5.03 -9.31 -10.43
C LYS A 59 -5.63 -9.86 -9.15
N VAL A 60 -5.40 -9.16 -8.04
CA VAL A 60 -5.99 -9.49 -6.74
C VAL A 60 -6.87 -8.33 -6.30
N PHE A 61 -8.16 -8.61 -6.07
CA PHE A 61 -9.06 -7.61 -5.52
C PHE A 61 -8.77 -7.41 -4.03
N LEU A 62 -8.38 -6.19 -3.67
CA LEU A 62 -8.16 -5.79 -2.28
C LEU A 62 -9.40 -5.02 -1.80
N PRO A 63 -10.21 -5.58 -0.88
CA PRO A 63 -11.36 -4.85 -0.37
C PRO A 63 -10.91 -3.60 0.38
N ALA A 64 -11.69 -2.53 0.28
CA ALA A 64 -11.45 -1.32 1.05
C ALA A 64 -11.43 -1.67 2.55
N GLN A 65 -10.32 -1.34 3.21
CA GLN A 65 -10.16 -1.52 4.65
C GLN A 65 -10.21 -0.15 5.31
N ASN A 66 -10.94 -0.05 6.43
CA ASN A 66 -10.89 1.13 7.28
C ASN A 66 -9.58 1.09 8.09
N TRP A 67 -8.51 1.61 7.49
CA TRP A 67 -7.18 1.64 8.10
C TRP A 67 -7.17 2.38 9.44
N ASN A 68 -8.02 3.41 9.61
CA ASN A 68 -8.18 4.09 10.90
C ASN A 68 -8.71 3.12 11.96
N GLN A 69 -9.77 2.38 11.65
CA GLN A 69 -10.33 1.40 12.59
C GLN A 69 -9.31 0.31 12.97
N ILE A 70 -8.55 -0.20 12.00
CA ILE A 70 -7.52 -1.21 12.27
C ILE A 70 -6.41 -0.61 13.13
N TRP A 71 -5.95 0.60 12.80
CA TRP A 71 -4.94 1.30 13.58
C TRP A 71 -5.41 1.56 15.01
N GLU A 72 -6.61 2.11 15.20
CA GLU A 72 -7.21 2.41 16.51
C GLU A 72 -7.40 1.14 17.36
N SER A 73 -7.78 0.02 16.73
CA SER A 73 -7.96 -1.26 17.43
C SER A 73 -6.65 -1.87 17.92
N ASN A 74 -5.53 -1.56 17.26
CA ASN A 74 -4.21 -2.10 17.58
C ASN A 74 -3.32 -1.10 18.35
N PHE A 75 -3.71 0.17 18.42
CA PHE A 75 -2.96 1.17 19.15
C PHE A 75 -3.08 0.90 20.65
N GLN A 76 -1.94 0.78 21.32
CA GLN A 76 -1.87 0.62 22.77
C GLN A 76 -1.25 1.88 23.37
N PRO A 77 -1.83 2.44 24.45
CA PRO A 77 -1.23 3.57 25.16
C PRO A 77 0.20 3.27 25.59
N ILE A 78 1.09 4.24 25.37
CA ILE A 78 2.50 4.14 25.74
C ILE A 78 2.69 4.89 27.05
N ARG A 79 3.30 4.24 28.06
CA ARG A 79 3.65 4.87 29.34
C ARG A 79 5.16 4.85 29.54
N VAL A 80 5.73 6.01 29.85
CA VAL A 80 7.13 6.14 30.28
C VAL A 80 7.12 6.52 31.76
N ASP A 81 7.39 5.53 32.61
CA ASP A 81 7.38 5.63 34.08
C ASP A 81 6.14 6.35 34.63
N ASN A 82 6.32 7.26 35.59
CA ASN A 82 5.28 8.16 36.10
C ASN A 82 5.41 9.57 35.50
N PHE A 83 6.14 9.71 34.40
CA PHE A 83 6.48 11.00 33.81
C PHE A 83 5.51 11.39 32.69
N VAL A 84 5.22 10.47 31.76
CA VAL A 84 4.35 10.77 30.61
C VAL A 84 3.60 9.54 30.12
N GLY A 85 2.34 9.73 29.76
CA GLY A 85 1.50 8.76 29.05
C GLY A 85 1.04 9.33 27.72
N VAL A 86 1.30 8.61 26.63
CA VAL A 86 0.78 8.93 25.28
C VAL A 86 -0.37 7.98 25.01
N ARG A 87 -1.57 8.53 24.84
CA ARG A 87 -2.78 7.77 24.51
C ARG A 87 -3.58 8.49 23.44
N ALA A 88 -4.35 7.73 22.67
CA ALA A 88 -5.42 8.30 21.87
C ALA A 88 -6.62 8.68 22.77
N ASP A 89 -7.43 9.62 22.30
CA ASP A 89 -8.53 10.20 23.07
C ASP A 89 -9.56 9.17 23.54
N PHE A 90 -9.73 8.07 22.79
CA PHE A 90 -10.63 6.96 23.08
C PHE A 90 -10.08 5.93 24.09
N HIS A 91 -8.81 6.03 24.52
CA HIS A 91 -8.29 5.17 25.58
C HIS A 91 -8.58 5.75 26.98
N PRO A 92 -8.80 4.90 28.00
CA PRO A 92 -8.95 5.35 29.38
C PRO A 92 -7.76 6.19 29.84
N ASN A 93 -8.02 7.09 30.79
CA ASN A 93 -6.95 7.92 31.33
C ASN A 93 -5.90 7.05 32.03
N THR A 94 -4.63 7.37 31.82
CA THR A 94 -3.53 6.60 32.39
C THR A 94 -3.45 6.87 33.90
N GLU A 95 -3.75 5.87 34.72
CA GLU A 95 -3.69 6.01 36.18
C GLU A 95 -2.25 6.29 36.65
N GLY A 96 -2.07 7.40 37.39
CA GLY A 96 -0.80 7.75 38.03
C GLY A 96 0.11 8.70 37.23
N VAL A 97 -0.35 9.29 36.14
CA VAL A 97 0.34 10.41 35.45
C VAL A 97 -0.32 11.73 35.88
N VAL A 98 0.45 12.63 36.48
CA VAL A 98 -0.02 13.95 36.92
C VAL A 98 0.11 14.90 35.72
N PHE A 99 -1.02 15.36 35.18
CA PHE A 99 -1.05 16.38 34.11
C PHE A 99 -0.76 17.78 34.67
#